data_AF-A0AA48KPX3-F1
#
_entry.id   AF-A0AA48KPX3-F1
#
_cell.length_a   1.000
_cell.length_b   1.000
_cell.length_c   1.000
_cell.angle_alpha   90.00
_cell.angle_beta   90.00
_cell.angle_gamma   90.00
#
_symmetry.space_group_name_H-M   'P 1'
#
loop_
_entity.id
_entity.type
_entity.pdbx_description
1 polymer ?
#
loop_
_entity_poly.entity_id
_entity_poly.type
_entity_poly.pdbx_seq_one_letter_code
_entity_poly.pdbx_strand_id
1 'polypeptide(L)'
;MENDIYPDWYSASFLDSNENSAVWGHYGDNHKGVCLKFKPILNEGKLALNLNTEYGYGSGPIIGMRPHTFRKIEYHNKHVEIDFFRSMGRLPKIELDKLWYEDPDGNKSVCASHFDSPEKEEEWQEEYWKNFNDSLKIKLREWSYENEYRLVVHGDFIDYSTKDSRKLRYDFKDLEFITFGIKTPNSAKLQIMKIIDKKCKENSREEFDFYQAYYSKDKGQIESFKMTF
;
A
#
# COMPACT_ATOMS: atom_id res chain seq x y z
N MET A 1 -4.07 7.70 20.91
CA MET A 1 -4.97 6.54 21.07
C MET A 1 -4.85 5.58 19.90
N GLU A 2 -5.20 5.94 18.66
CA GLU A 2 -5.07 4.99 17.54
C GLU A 2 -3.59 4.65 17.21
N ASN A 3 -2.70 5.64 17.32
CA ASN A 3 -1.26 5.46 17.12
C ASN A 3 -0.58 4.60 18.20
N ASP A 4 -1.28 4.28 19.30
CA ASP A 4 -0.76 3.46 20.40
C ASP A 4 -1.06 1.97 20.20
N ILE A 5 -1.92 1.67 19.20
CA ILE A 5 -2.31 0.30 18.84
C ILE A 5 -1.21 -0.32 17.98
N TYR A 6 -0.97 0.25 16.80
CA TYR A 6 -0.04 -0.29 15.80
C TYR A 6 0.99 0.77 15.35
N PRO A 7 2.13 0.34 14.78
CA PRO A 7 3.09 1.25 14.17
C PRO A 7 2.43 2.05 13.07
N ASP A 8 2.87 3.31 12.90
CA ASP A 8 2.44 4.12 11.76
C ASP A 8 2.76 3.35 10.48
N TRP A 9 1.78 3.27 9.59
CA TRP A 9 1.94 2.54 8.35
C TRP A 9 1.31 3.30 7.20
N TYR A 10 1.87 3.09 6.02
CA TYR A 10 1.42 3.74 4.80
C TYR A 10 1.39 2.73 3.67
N SER A 11 0.45 2.91 2.75
CA SER A 11 0.31 2.02 1.61
C SER A 11 0.19 2.75 0.29
N ALA A 12 0.69 2.11 -0.75
CA ALA A 12 0.35 2.40 -2.13
C ALA A 12 -0.50 1.25 -2.68
N SER A 13 -1.67 1.59 -3.21
CA SER A 13 -2.65 0.64 -3.76
C SER A 13 -2.49 0.53 -5.27
N PHE A 14 -2.54 -0.70 -5.76
CA PHE A 14 -2.40 -1.07 -7.16
C PHE A 14 -3.55 -1.98 -7.54
N LEU A 15 -3.93 -1.96 -8.82
CA LEU A 15 -5.01 -2.77 -9.34
C LEU A 15 -4.40 -3.79 -10.29
N ASP A 16 -4.99 -4.98 -10.35
CA ASP A 16 -4.52 -6.01 -11.30
C ASP A 16 -4.98 -5.73 -12.74
N SER A 17 -6.12 -5.05 -12.88
CA SER A 17 -6.76 -4.68 -14.14
C SER A 17 -7.26 -3.24 -14.11
N ASN A 18 -7.28 -2.60 -15.28
CA ASN A 18 -7.85 -1.27 -15.50
C ASN A 18 -9.14 -1.31 -16.35
N GLU A 19 -9.78 -2.47 -16.48
CA GLU A 19 -10.97 -2.64 -17.32
C GLU A 19 -12.26 -2.16 -16.65
N ASN A 20 -12.27 -2.05 -15.32
CA ASN A 20 -13.45 -1.65 -14.57
C ASN A 20 -13.71 -0.15 -14.71
N SER A 21 -14.90 0.22 -15.20
CA SER A 21 -15.29 1.63 -15.39
C SER A 21 -15.38 2.41 -14.07
N ALA A 22 -15.85 1.78 -12.99
CA ALA A 22 -15.98 2.42 -11.68
C ALA A 22 -14.62 2.85 -11.13
N VAL A 23 -13.56 2.06 -11.35
CA VAL A 23 -12.19 2.42 -10.99
C VAL A 23 -11.76 3.73 -11.64
N TRP A 24 -11.99 3.90 -12.95
CA TRP A 24 -11.67 5.15 -13.65
C TRP A 24 -12.55 6.32 -13.19
N GLY A 25 -13.78 6.05 -12.76
CA GLY A 25 -14.66 7.01 -12.12
C GLY A 25 -14.09 7.53 -10.80
N HIS A 26 -13.74 6.62 -9.89
CA HIS A 26 -13.31 6.92 -8.52
C HIS A 26 -11.86 7.40 -8.43
N TYR A 27 -10.92 6.68 -9.04
CA TYR A 27 -9.48 6.95 -8.92
C TYR A 27 -8.92 7.72 -10.13
N GLY A 28 -9.59 7.62 -11.27
CA GLY A 28 -9.17 8.28 -12.51
C GLY A 28 -9.74 9.69 -12.69
N ASP A 29 -10.10 10.42 -11.63
CA ASP A 29 -10.72 11.76 -11.71
C ASP A 29 -11.85 11.83 -12.75
N ASN A 30 -12.85 10.94 -12.62
CA ASN A 30 -13.93 10.79 -13.59
C ASN A 30 -13.41 10.59 -15.03
N HIS A 31 -12.51 9.62 -15.19
CA HIS A 31 -11.83 9.24 -16.44
C HIS A 31 -10.88 10.30 -17.04
N LYS A 32 -10.49 11.35 -16.31
CA LYS A 32 -9.49 12.34 -16.77
C LYS A 32 -8.04 11.96 -16.42
N GLY A 33 -7.86 11.13 -15.40
CA GLY A 33 -6.58 10.65 -14.90
C GLY A 33 -5.91 9.65 -15.83
N VAL A 34 -4.84 9.02 -15.34
CA VAL A 34 -4.04 8.04 -16.08
C VAL A 34 -3.79 6.79 -15.24
N CYS A 35 -3.61 5.66 -15.91
CA CYS A 35 -3.20 4.41 -15.29
C CYS A 35 -1.72 4.15 -15.62
N LEU A 36 -0.91 3.92 -14.58
CA LEU A 36 0.51 3.55 -14.69
C LEU A 36 0.62 2.03 -14.57
N LYS A 37 1.12 1.34 -15.60
CA LYS A 37 1.35 -0.11 -15.54
C LYS A 37 2.79 -0.37 -15.11
N PHE A 38 2.94 -1.11 -14.01
CA PHE A 38 4.24 -1.54 -13.52
C PHE A 38 4.49 -3.02 -13.83
N LYS A 39 5.76 -3.35 -14.10
CA LYS A 39 6.24 -4.72 -14.27
C LYS A 39 6.81 -5.22 -12.93
N PRO A 40 6.08 -6.08 -12.20
CA PRO A 40 6.59 -6.64 -10.95
C PRO A 40 7.72 -7.64 -11.22
N ILE A 41 8.59 -7.81 -10.22
CA ILE A 41 9.55 -8.91 -10.15
C ILE A 41 9.00 -10.05 -9.27
N LEU A 42 9.58 -11.24 -9.40
CA LEU A 42 9.35 -12.33 -8.45
C LEU A 42 10.45 -12.30 -7.39
N ASN A 43 10.08 -12.11 -6.12
CA ASN A 43 10.97 -12.19 -4.97
C ASN A 43 10.45 -13.26 -4.03
N GLU A 44 11.21 -14.34 -3.83
CA GLU A 44 10.82 -15.48 -2.96
C GLU A 44 9.43 -16.04 -3.29
N GLY A 45 9.12 -16.15 -4.59
CA GLY A 45 7.84 -16.67 -5.07
C GLY A 45 6.66 -15.70 -4.96
N LYS A 46 6.88 -14.46 -4.51
CA LYS A 46 5.84 -13.41 -4.40
C LYS A 46 6.13 -12.25 -5.36
N LEU A 47 5.07 -11.62 -5.86
CA LEU A 47 5.21 -10.41 -6.68
C LEU A 47 5.75 -9.27 -5.82
N ALA A 48 6.73 -8.53 -6.34
CA ALA A 48 7.32 -7.39 -5.67
C ALA A 48 7.66 -6.26 -6.64
N LEU A 49 7.85 -5.05 -6.12
CA LEU A 49 8.38 -3.89 -6.83
C LEU A 49 9.64 -3.39 -6.12
N ASN A 50 10.70 -3.10 -6.86
CA ASN A 50 11.88 -2.51 -6.27
C ASN A 50 11.65 -1.03 -6.01
N LEU A 51 11.85 -0.61 -4.77
CA LEU A 51 11.76 0.79 -4.36
C LEU A 51 13.06 1.22 -3.70
N ASN A 52 13.45 2.47 -3.92
CA ASN A 52 14.50 3.14 -3.17
C ASN A 52 14.01 3.42 -1.76
N THR A 53 14.51 2.66 -0.80
CA THR A 53 14.14 2.82 0.61
C THR A 53 15.38 2.79 1.48
N GLU A 54 15.27 3.41 2.65
CA GLU A 54 16.17 3.15 3.76
C GLU A 54 15.99 1.69 4.22
N TYR A 55 17.09 1.02 4.54
CA TYR A 55 17.06 -0.37 5.05
C TYR A 55 18.09 -0.65 6.14
N GLY A 56 18.81 0.38 6.59
CA GLY A 56 19.82 0.25 7.63
C GLY A 56 20.40 1.60 8.03
N TYR A 57 21.12 1.61 9.15
CA TYR A 57 21.69 2.82 9.71
C TYR A 57 23.15 2.56 10.14
N GLY A 58 24.07 3.37 9.62
CA GLY A 58 25.49 3.34 9.98
C GLY A 58 25.94 4.70 10.53
N SER A 59 26.83 5.39 9.82
CA SER A 59 27.09 6.82 10.05
C SER A 59 25.96 7.75 9.56
N GLY A 60 24.91 7.16 8.97
CA GLY A 60 23.71 7.80 8.45
C GLY A 60 22.79 6.75 7.81
N PRO A 61 21.63 7.16 7.26
CA PRO A 61 20.68 6.26 6.62
C PRO A 61 21.28 5.60 5.38
N ILE A 62 21.21 4.29 5.30
CA ILE A 62 21.65 3.50 4.15
C ILE A 62 20.43 3.27 3.26
N ILE A 63 20.48 3.85 2.06
CA ILE A 63 19.37 3.88 1.10
C ILE A 63 19.75 3.08 -0.15
N GLY A 64 18.82 2.26 -0.65
CA GLY A 64 19.02 1.53 -1.91
C GLY A 64 17.77 0.83 -2.41
N MET A 65 17.85 0.21 -3.60
CA MET A 65 16.76 -0.60 -4.14
C MET A 65 16.54 -1.83 -3.26
N ARG A 66 15.31 -1.98 -2.77
CA ARG A 66 14.85 -3.19 -2.08
C ARG A 66 13.51 -3.66 -2.62
N PRO A 67 13.30 -4.98 -2.71
CA PRO A 67 12.02 -5.54 -3.13
C PRO A 67 10.96 -5.28 -2.06
N HIS A 68 9.84 -4.68 -2.47
CA HIS A 68 8.64 -4.53 -1.64
C HIS A 68 7.57 -5.46 -2.17
N THR A 69 7.16 -6.42 -1.34
CA THR A 69 6.21 -7.46 -1.74
C THR A 69 4.80 -6.92 -1.82
N PHE A 70 4.11 -7.18 -2.92
CA PHE A 70 2.70 -6.91 -3.09
C PHE A 70 1.86 -7.83 -2.20
N ARG A 71 1.00 -7.23 -1.40
CA ARG A 71 0.00 -7.93 -0.57
C ARG A 71 -1.33 -7.90 -1.32
N LYS A 72 -1.84 -9.07 -1.70
CA LYS A 72 -3.17 -9.16 -2.30
C LYS A 72 -4.24 -8.83 -1.24
N ILE A 73 -5.22 -8.01 -1.61
CA ILE A 73 -6.36 -7.70 -0.75
C ILE A 73 -7.36 -8.85 -0.77
N GLU A 74 -7.85 -9.19 0.41
CA GLU A 74 -8.91 -10.14 0.64
C GLU A 74 -10.22 -9.39 0.90
N TYR A 75 -11.31 -9.90 0.33
CA TYR A 75 -12.61 -9.25 0.38
C TYR A 75 -13.58 -10.07 1.22
N HIS A 76 -14.05 -9.48 2.31
CA HIS A 76 -14.89 -10.13 3.30
C HIS A 76 -16.17 -9.32 3.53
N ASN A 77 -17.20 -9.95 4.11
CA ASN A 77 -18.46 -9.27 4.44
C ASN A 77 -18.40 -8.51 5.78
N LYS A 78 -17.27 -8.58 6.50
CA LYS A 78 -17.08 -7.98 7.82
C LYS A 78 -15.74 -7.26 7.86
N HIS A 79 -15.66 -6.23 8.70
CA HIS A 79 -14.40 -5.60 9.05
C HIS A 79 -13.60 -6.49 10.01
N VAL A 80 -12.29 -6.25 10.07
CA VAL A 80 -11.45 -6.79 11.14
C VAL A 80 -11.84 -6.08 12.42
N GLU A 81 -12.33 -6.85 13.39
CA GLU A 81 -12.58 -6.33 14.74
C GLU A 81 -11.26 -6.36 15.51
N ILE A 82 -10.88 -5.20 16.05
CA ILE A 82 -9.68 -5.05 16.87
C ILE A 82 -10.15 -4.72 18.29
N ASP A 83 -9.78 -5.56 19.26
CA ASP A 83 -9.99 -5.26 20.68
C ASP A 83 -8.97 -4.20 21.09
N PHE A 84 -9.39 -2.94 21.13
CA PHE A 84 -8.54 -1.79 21.44
C PHE A 84 -7.72 -2.02 22.72
N PHE A 85 -8.36 -2.47 23.79
CA PHE A 85 -7.72 -2.59 25.10
C PHE A 85 -6.71 -3.73 25.15
N ARG A 86 -6.83 -4.72 24.27
CA ARG A 86 -5.84 -5.79 24.12
C ARG A 86 -4.86 -5.55 22.98
N SER A 87 -4.94 -4.42 22.28
CA SER A 87 -4.12 -4.17 21.08
C SER A 87 -3.17 -2.99 21.23
N MET A 88 -2.94 -2.48 22.45
CA MET A 88 -2.02 -1.36 22.71
C MET A 88 -0.54 -1.81 22.76
N GLY A 89 -0.07 -2.49 21.72
CA GLY A 89 1.25 -3.15 21.70
C GLY A 89 2.45 -2.21 21.64
N ARG A 90 2.24 -0.90 21.48
CA ARG A 90 3.31 0.11 21.44
C ARG A 90 3.65 0.72 22.80
N LEU A 91 2.79 0.52 23.79
CA LEU A 91 3.01 1.06 25.14
C LEU A 91 3.80 0.06 25.98
N PRO A 92 4.81 0.51 26.75
CA PRO A 92 5.47 -0.34 27.73
C PRO A 92 4.46 -0.90 28.74
N LYS A 93 4.67 -2.13 29.20
CA LYS A 93 3.79 -2.79 30.19
C LYS A 93 3.52 -1.91 31.42
N ILE A 94 4.52 -1.20 31.92
CA ILE A 94 4.39 -0.30 33.08
C ILE A 94 3.38 0.83 32.81
N GLU A 95 3.31 1.35 31.58
CA GLU A 95 2.34 2.37 31.20
C GLU A 95 0.95 1.77 31.00
N LEU A 96 0.87 0.58 30.41
CA LEU A 96 -0.39 -0.16 30.27
C LEU A 96 -1.02 -0.48 31.63
N ASP A 97 -0.23 -0.98 32.57
CA ASP A 97 -0.64 -1.26 33.94
C ASP A 97 -1.23 0.01 34.58
N LYS A 98 -0.50 1.13 34.55
CA LYS A 98 -0.93 2.39 35.18
C LYS A 98 -2.15 3.04 34.54
N LEU A 99 -2.32 2.93 33.22
CA LEU A 99 -3.33 3.67 32.49
C LEU A 99 -4.60 2.85 32.24
N TRP A 100 -4.48 1.54 32.10
CA TRP A 100 -5.55 0.70 31.54
C TRP A 100 -5.78 -0.62 32.25
N TYR A 101 -4.75 -1.22 32.85
CA TYR A 101 -4.84 -2.59 33.36
C TYR A 101 -4.89 -2.72 34.87
N GLU A 102 -4.57 -1.68 35.63
CA GLU A 102 -4.72 -1.65 37.08
C GLU A 102 -5.61 -0.48 37.51
N ASP A 103 -6.49 -0.74 38.48
CA ASP A 103 -7.22 0.32 39.17
C ASP A 103 -6.34 0.97 40.27
N PRO A 104 -6.79 2.08 40.90
CA PRO A 104 -6.03 2.72 41.97
C PRO A 104 -5.74 1.83 43.19
N ASP A 105 -6.50 0.75 43.38
CA ASP A 105 -6.35 -0.22 44.47
C ASP A 105 -5.42 -1.40 44.08
N GLY A 106 -4.93 -1.43 42.83
CA GLY A 106 -4.03 -2.45 42.30
C GLY A 106 -4.73 -3.70 41.76
N ASN A 107 -6.05 -3.67 41.56
CA ASN A 107 -6.77 -4.79 40.96
C ASN A 107 -6.54 -4.81 39.44
N LYS A 108 -6.25 -6.01 38.91
CA LYS A 108 -5.98 -6.19 37.47
C LYS A 108 -7.26 -6.33 36.64
N SER A 109 -7.27 -5.68 35.50
CA SER A 109 -8.28 -5.81 34.45
C SER A 109 -8.19 -7.18 33.77
N VAL A 110 -9.35 -7.72 33.37
CA VAL A 110 -9.44 -8.93 32.53
C VAL A 110 -8.80 -8.74 31.15
N CYS A 111 -8.58 -7.49 30.71
CA CYS A 111 -7.88 -7.21 29.46
C CYS A 111 -6.37 -7.51 29.57
N ALA A 112 -5.81 -7.55 30.78
CA ALA A 112 -4.38 -7.78 31.02
C ALA A 112 -3.97 -9.26 31.06
N SER A 113 -4.91 -10.18 30.88
CA SER A 113 -4.71 -11.62 31.09
C SER A 113 -3.65 -12.25 30.17
N HIS A 114 -3.29 -11.57 29.07
CA HIS A 114 -2.21 -11.99 28.19
C HIS A 114 -0.83 -11.85 28.84
N PHE A 115 -0.68 -11.05 29.89
CA PHE A 115 0.56 -10.94 30.68
C PHE A 115 0.62 -11.89 31.89
N ASP A 116 -0.33 -12.83 32.03
CA ASP A 116 -0.36 -13.73 33.18
C ASP A 116 0.76 -14.79 33.14
N SER A 117 1.22 -15.17 31.93
CA SER A 117 2.31 -16.13 31.74
C SER A 117 3.05 -15.86 30.43
N PRO A 118 4.31 -16.31 30.29
CA PRO A 118 5.08 -16.15 29.04
C PRO A 118 4.40 -16.77 27.83
N GLU A 119 3.72 -17.91 27.99
CA GLU A 119 3.05 -18.60 26.87
C GLU A 119 1.86 -17.77 26.34
N LYS A 120 1.05 -17.20 27.23
CA LYS A 120 -0.06 -16.32 26.83
C LYS A 120 0.42 -15.01 26.19
N GLU A 121 1.57 -14.51 26.63
CA GLU A 121 2.16 -13.30 26.06
C GLU A 121 2.63 -13.57 24.63
N GLU A 122 3.24 -14.72 24.38
CA GLU A 122 3.64 -15.16 23.03
C GLU A 122 2.41 -15.33 22.11
N GLU A 123 1.38 -16.05 22.56
CA GLU A 123 0.11 -16.20 21.82
C GLU A 123 -0.52 -14.84 21.47
N TRP A 124 -0.52 -13.93 22.43
CA TRP A 124 -1.04 -12.58 22.23
C TRP A 124 -0.22 -11.78 21.22
N GLN A 125 1.12 -11.85 21.27
CA GLN A 125 1.98 -11.17 20.30
C GLN A 125 1.74 -11.68 18.87
N GLU A 126 1.60 -13.00 18.70
CA GLU A 126 1.25 -13.61 17.42
C GLU A 126 -0.11 -13.12 16.91
N GLU A 127 -1.14 -13.14 17.77
CA GLU A 127 -2.47 -12.67 17.41
C GLU A 127 -2.50 -11.17 17.09
N TYR A 128 -1.79 -10.35 17.87
CA TYR A 128 -1.64 -8.92 17.65
C TYR A 128 -1.06 -8.61 16.26
N TRP A 129 0.04 -9.28 15.88
CA TRP A 129 0.66 -9.10 14.57
C TRP A 129 -0.16 -9.70 13.43
N LYS A 130 -0.89 -10.79 13.70
CA LYS A 130 -1.86 -11.34 12.75
C LYS A 130 -2.97 -10.33 12.47
N ASN A 131 -3.59 -9.76 13.51
CA ASN A 131 -4.66 -8.77 13.40
C ASN A 131 -4.19 -7.51 12.68
N PHE A 132 -2.97 -7.04 12.95
CA PHE A 132 -2.35 -5.96 12.17
C PHE A 132 -2.22 -6.32 10.69
N ASN A 133 -1.73 -7.52 10.38
CA ASN A 133 -1.58 -7.95 8.99
C ASN A 133 -2.92 -8.10 8.27
N ASP A 134 -3.94 -8.57 8.98
CA ASP A 134 -5.30 -8.74 8.48
C ASP A 134 -5.96 -7.36 8.22
N SER A 135 -5.80 -6.39 9.12
CA SER A 135 -6.33 -5.03 8.93
C SER A 135 -5.72 -4.33 7.71
N LEU A 136 -4.50 -4.70 7.32
CA LEU A 136 -3.83 -4.19 6.12
C LEU A 136 -4.31 -4.83 4.82
N LYS A 137 -4.95 -6.01 4.89
CA LYS A 137 -5.30 -6.83 3.72
C LYS A 137 -6.79 -7.00 3.51
N ILE A 138 -7.63 -6.74 4.51
CA ILE A 138 -9.06 -7.00 4.42
C ILE A 138 -9.81 -5.73 3.99
N LYS A 139 -10.67 -5.88 2.97
CA LYS A 139 -11.66 -4.88 2.55
C LYS A 139 -13.06 -5.49 2.53
N LEU A 140 -14.07 -4.62 2.57
CA LEU A 140 -15.45 -5.02 2.36
C LEU A 140 -15.69 -5.53 0.94
N ARG A 141 -16.56 -6.53 0.79
CA ARG A 141 -16.82 -7.24 -0.46
C ARG A 141 -17.36 -6.35 -1.58
N GLU A 142 -18.05 -5.28 -1.26
CA GLU A 142 -18.55 -4.29 -2.23
C GLU A 142 -17.42 -3.67 -3.06
N TRP A 143 -16.19 -3.68 -2.55
CA TRP A 143 -15.00 -3.16 -3.22
C TRP A 143 -14.21 -4.24 -3.98
N SER A 144 -14.71 -5.47 -4.07
CA SER A 144 -13.97 -6.59 -4.70
C SER A 144 -13.64 -6.37 -6.17
N TYR A 145 -14.35 -5.45 -6.83
CA TYR A 145 -14.10 -5.10 -8.23
C TYR A 145 -12.76 -4.37 -8.44
N GLU A 146 -12.11 -3.87 -7.39
CA GLU A 146 -10.79 -3.24 -7.47
C GLU A 146 -9.68 -4.28 -7.68
N ASN A 147 -9.86 -5.49 -7.14
CA ASN A 147 -8.86 -6.56 -7.14
C ASN A 147 -7.45 -6.05 -6.79
N GLU A 148 -7.42 -5.28 -5.71
CA GLU A 148 -6.28 -4.51 -5.24
C GLU A 148 -5.11 -5.37 -4.72
N TYR A 149 -3.92 -4.86 -4.94
CA TYR A 149 -2.69 -5.21 -4.25
C TYR A 149 -2.13 -3.98 -3.53
N ARG A 150 -1.50 -4.17 -2.36
CA ARG A 150 -0.84 -3.09 -1.61
C ARG A 150 0.65 -3.32 -1.48
N LEU A 151 1.42 -2.26 -1.65
CA LEU A 151 2.73 -2.14 -1.03
C LEU A 151 2.55 -1.40 0.30
N VAL A 152 3.15 -1.90 1.37
CA VAL A 152 3.02 -1.34 2.71
C VAL A 152 4.40 -1.06 3.29
N VAL A 153 4.57 0.10 3.92
CA VAL A 153 5.75 0.47 4.70
C VAL A 153 5.32 0.80 6.13
N HIS A 154 6.17 0.46 7.09
CA HIS A 154 5.91 0.59 8.52
C HIS A 154 6.98 1.47 9.18
N GLY A 155 6.57 2.27 10.16
CA GLY A 155 7.41 3.21 10.89
C GLY A 155 8.23 2.62 12.03
N ASP A 156 8.40 1.29 12.08
CA ASP A 156 9.10 0.61 13.18
C ASP A 156 10.58 1.00 13.28
N PHE A 157 11.23 1.14 12.12
CA PHE A 157 12.67 1.41 12.02
C PHE A 157 13.00 2.65 11.20
N ILE A 158 12.03 3.20 10.47
CA ILE A 158 12.22 4.29 9.51
C ILE A 158 11.14 5.34 9.76
N ASP A 159 11.54 6.61 9.83
CA ASP A 159 10.60 7.70 10.06
C ASP A 159 9.84 8.09 8.77
N TYR A 160 8.56 7.70 8.71
CA TYR A 160 7.62 8.06 7.65
C TYR A 160 6.66 9.20 8.02
N SER A 161 6.95 9.99 9.06
CA SER A 161 6.08 11.08 9.55
C SER A 161 5.80 12.14 8.48
N THR A 162 6.78 12.46 7.63
CA THR A 162 6.64 13.49 6.59
C THR A 162 6.01 12.95 5.31
N LYS A 163 5.36 13.82 4.52
CA LYS A 163 4.83 13.43 3.20
C LYS A 163 5.94 13.03 2.22
N ASP A 164 7.13 13.58 2.37
CA ASP A 164 8.23 13.34 1.44
C ASP A 164 8.98 12.04 1.76
N SER A 165 9.15 11.67 3.03
CA SER A 165 9.71 10.36 3.39
C SER A 165 8.84 9.19 2.92
N ARG A 166 7.55 9.42 2.69
CA ARG A 166 6.61 8.44 2.12
C ARG A 166 6.68 8.29 0.59
N LYS A 167 7.38 9.18 -0.13
CA LYS A 167 7.49 9.15 -1.60
C LYS A 167 8.67 8.30 -2.05
N LEU A 168 8.58 6.99 -1.81
CA LEU A 168 9.57 6.04 -2.29
C LEU A 168 9.62 6.03 -3.82
N ARG A 169 10.83 5.86 -4.38
CA ARG A 169 11.06 5.93 -5.83
C ARG A 169 11.24 4.53 -6.40
N TYR A 170 10.47 4.20 -7.44
CA TYR A 170 10.69 2.99 -8.24
C TYR A 170 11.78 3.24 -9.29
N ASP A 171 12.34 2.16 -9.83
CA ASP A 171 13.23 2.22 -11.00
C ASP A 171 12.40 2.46 -12.26
N PHE A 172 12.73 3.48 -13.06
CA PHE A 172 11.92 3.86 -14.23
C PHE A 172 11.71 2.72 -15.24
N LYS A 173 12.63 1.76 -15.30
CA LYS A 173 12.47 0.57 -16.15
C LYS A 173 11.27 -0.29 -15.76
N ASP A 174 10.83 -0.22 -14.51
CA ASP A 174 9.71 -1.00 -13.96
C ASP A 174 8.36 -0.37 -14.35
N LEU A 175 8.32 0.89 -14.80
CA LEU A 175 7.12 1.49 -15.39
C LEU A 175 7.03 1.06 -16.87
N GLU A 176 6.11 0.16 -17.19
CA GLU A 176 6.02 -0.47 -18.50
C GLU A 176 5.39 0.47 -19.54
N PHE A 177 4.20 0.99 -19.24
CA PHE A 177 3.45 1.90 -20.10
C PHE A 177 2.46 2.77 -19.31
N ILE A 178 1.90 3.78 -19.97
CA ILE A 178 0.83 4.63 -19.43
C ILE A 178 -0.43 4.52 -20.28
N THR A 179 -1.57 4.33 -19.64
CA THR A 179 -2.88 4.45 -20.30
C THR A 179 -3.56 5.75 -19.90
N PHE A 180 -3.89 6.60 -20.87
CA PHE A 180 -4.70 7.78 -20.66
C PHE A 180 -6.18 7.41 -20.51
N GLY A 181 -6.88 8.02 -19.56
CA GLY A 181 -8.32 7.88 -19.41
C GLY A 181 -9.10 8.46 -20.60
N ILE A 182 -10.37 8.05 -20.72
CA ILE A 182 -11.27 8.44 -21.81
C ILE A 182 -11.34 9.97 -21.99
N LYS A 183 -11.34 10.70 -20.87
CA LYS A 183 -11.51 12.15 -20.81
C LYS A 183 -10.22 12.89 -20.51
N THR A 184 -9.06 12.23 -20.56
CA THR A 184 -7.78 12.92 -20.31
C THR A 184 -7.58 14.04 -21.32
N PRO A 185 -7.37 15.30 -20.88
CA PRO A 185 -7.15 16.41 -21.80
C PRO A 185 -5.87 16.26 -22.62
N ASN A 186 -5.89 16.66 -23.89
CA ASN A 186 -4.70 16.58 -24.76
C ASN A 186 -3.51 17.38 -24.20
N SER A 187 -3.76 18.50 -23.52
CA SER A 187 -2.71 19.27 -22.84
C SER A 187 -1.99 18.44 -21.75
N ALA A 188 -2.73 17.67 -20.95
CA ALA A 188 -2.17 16.78 -19.94
C ALA A 188 -1.43 15.61 -20.58
N LYS A 189 -1.97 15.01 -21.67
CA LYS A 189 -1.28 13.95 -22.43
C LYS A 189 0.09 14.44 -22.91
N LEU A 190 0.15 15.60 -23.55
CA LEU A 190 1.39 16.20 -24.04
C LEU A 190 2.39 16.48 -22.92
N GLN A 191 1.93 16.98 -21.77
CA GLN A 191 2.81 17.21 -20.60
C GLN A 191 3.40 15.90 -20.07
N ILE A 192 2.57 14.86 -19.92
CA ILE A 192 3.02 13.53 -19.46
C ILE A 192 3.99 12.93 -20.46
N MET A 193 3.68 12.97 -21.76
CA MET A 193 4.57 12.47 -22.81
C MET A 193 5.94 13.16 -22.79
N LYS A 194 5.99 14.48 -22.56
CA LYS A 194 7.26 15.22 -22.39
C LYS A 194 8.06 14.77 -21.16
N ILE A 195 7.38 14.49 -20.04
CA ILE A 195 8.04 13.97 -18.83
C ILE A 195 8.64 12.59 -19.11
N ILE A 196 7.89 11.72 -19.78
CA ILE A 196 8.33 10.37 -20.12
C ILE A 196 9.47 10.40 -21.14
N ASP A 197 9.40 11.21 -22.20
CA ASP A 197 10.49 11.38 -23.17
C ASP A 197 11.79 11.82 -22.48
N LYS A 198 11.70 12.79 -21.55
CA LYS A 198 12.85 13.19 -20.74
C LYS A 198 13.41 12.03 -19.92
N LYS A 199 12.55 11.26 -19.23
CA LYS A 199 12.96 10.09 -18.44
C LYS A 199 13.55 8.98 -19.30
N CYS A 200 13.03 8.76 -20.50
CA CYS A 200 13.57 7.80 -21.46
C CYS A 200 15.00 8.16 -21.84
N LYS A 201 15.27 9.44 -22.17
CA LYS A 201 16.62 9.95 -22.46
C LYS A 201 17.58 9.79 -21.26
N GLU A 202 17.12 10.10 -20.05
CA GLU A 202 17.92 9.96 -18.83
C GLU A 202 18.28 8.51 -18.49
N ASN A 203 17.46 7.54 -18.93
CA ASN A 203 17.61 6.12 -18.61
C ASN A 203 18.00 5.27 -19.84
N SER A 204 18.39 5.90 -20.95
CA SER A 204 18.74 5.22 -22.21
C SER A 204 17.67 4.22 -22.68
N ARG A 205 16.39 4.56 -22.50
CA ARG A 205 15.26 3.73 -22.94
C ARG A 205 14.75 4.23 -24.29
N GLU A 206 14.80 3.38 -25.29
CA GLU A 206 14.45 3.73 -26.67
C GLU A 206 12.94 3.92 -26.87
N GLU A 207 12.14 3.02 -26.30
CA GLU A 207 10.69 2.98 -26.52
C GLU A 207 9.89 3.01 -25.22
N PHE A 208 8.78 3.75 -25.24
CA PHE A 208 7.80 3.77 -24.17
C PHE A 208 6.39 3.84 -24.76
N ASP A 209 5.53 2.92 -24.35
CA ASP A 209 4.20 2.81 -24.91
C ASP A 209 3.19 3.70 -24.19
N PHE A 210 2.31 4.32 -24.99
CA PHE A 210 1.13 5.02 -24.51
C PHE A 210 -0.13 4.35 -25.06
N TYR A 211 -1.15 4.27 -24.21
CA TYR A 211 -2.44 3.72 -24.56
C TYR A 211 -3.53 4.76 -24.32
N GLN A 212 -4.64 4.65 -25.05
CA GLN A 212 -5.83 5.45 -24.82
C GLN A 212 -6.99 4.52 -24.45
N ALA A 213 -7.57 4.75 -23.28
CA ALA A 213 -8.77 4.05 -22.83
C ALA A 213 -10.00 4.49 -23.62
N TYR A 214 -10.92 3.55 -23.86
CA TYR A 214 -12.25 3.75 -24.45
C TYR A 214 -13.24 2.77 -23.82
N TYR A 215 -14.54 3.08 -23.91
CA TYR A 215 -15.58 2.15 -23.46
C TYR A 215 -15.97 1.22 -24.61
N SER A 216 -15.76 -0.08 -24.41
CA SER A 216 -16.14 -1.13 -25.35
C SER A 216 -17.59 -1.52 -25.11
N LYS A 217 -18.49 -1.14 -26.04
CA LYS A 217 -19.92 -1.46 -25.93
C LYS A 217 -20.18 -2.97 -25.98
N ASP A 218 -19.41 -3.68 -26.79
CA ASP A 218 -19.60 -5.12 -27.01
C ASP A 218 -19.22 -5.94 -25.78
N LYS A 219 -18.15 -5.52 -25.06
CA LYS A 219 -17.68 -6.19 -23.85
C LYS A 219 -18.22 -5.59 -22.55
N GLY A 220 -18.81 -4.40 -22.60
CA GLY A 220 -19.33 -3.70 -21.42
C GLY A 220 -18.24 -3.25 -20.44
N GLN A 221 -17.00 -3.06 -20.91
CA GLN A 221 -15.85 -2.72 -20.07
C GLN A 221 -14.96 -1.65 -20.71
N ILE A 222 -14.00 -1.14 -19.95
CA ILE A 222 -12.95 -0.27 -20.49
C ILE A 222 -11.93 -1.14 -21.20
N GLU A 223 -11.60 -0.76 -22.43
CA GLU A 223 -10.48 -1.32 -23.17
C GLU A 223 -9.51 -0.19 -23.54
N SER A 224 -8.35 -0.54 -24.07
CA SER A 224 -7.38 0.45 -24.52
C SER A 224 -6.73 0.04 -25.83
N PHE A 225 -6.36 1.03 -26.65
CA PHE A 225 -5.56 0.81 -27.85
C PHE A 225 -4.23 1.53 -27.71
N LYS A 226 -3.17 0.92 -28.27
CA LYS A 226 -1.84 1.52 -28.32
C LYS A 226 -1.90 2.75 -29.24
N MET A 227 -1.37 3.87 -28.76
CA MET A 227 -1.27 5.09 -29.53
C MET A 227 -0.06 5.02 -30.47
N THR A 228 -0.24 5.47 -31.69
CA THR A 228 0.83 5.66 -32.68
C THR A 228 1.04 7.16 -32.88
N PHE A 229 2.29 7.60 -32.89
CA PHE A 229 2.67 9.02 -33.05
C PHE A 229 3.56 9.20 -34.27
#